data_AF-A0A519GVT3-F1
#
_entry.id   AF-A0A519GVT3-F1
#
_cell.length_a   1.000
_cell.length_b   1.000
_cell.length_c   1.000
_cell.angle_alpha   90.00
_cell.angle_beta   90.00
_cell.angle_gamma   90.00
#
_symmetry.space_group_name_H-M   'P 1'
#
loop_
_entity.id
_entity.type
_entity.pdbx_description
1 polymer ?
#
loop_
_entity_poly.entity_id
_entity_poly.type
_entity_poly.pdbx_seq_one_letter_code
_entity_poly.pdbx_strand_id
1 'polypeptide(L)'
;YASDITRTFPANGKFSGPQRALYDLVLASQDAAVAATRPGARFNDPHEATVRVLAQGLLDVGLLDADKVGNAQDVVEQRAYFPFYMHRTSHWLGMDVHDCGSYVEPSELGQISERRDPLSGETIKDRPSRILKPGMVLTIEPGLYVRPAAGVPEPFHNIGIRIEDDAIVTEGGCELITRGVPVKADEIEALMA
;
A
#
# COMPACT_ATOMS: atom_id res chain seq x y z
N TYR A 1 -21.27 -11.07 3.90
CA TYR A 1 -20.09 -10.26 4.21
C TYR A 1 -18.88 -10.99 3.68
N ALA A 2 -18.05 -10.29 2.91
CA ALA A 2 -16.79 -10.77 2.37
C ALA A 2 -15.65 -10.61 3.40
N SER A 3 -14.57 -11.33 3.16
CA SER A 3 -13.25 -11.13 3.77
C SER A 3 -12.23 -11.15 2.62
N ASP A 4 -11.19 -10.33 2.67
CA ASP A 4 -10.16 -10.28 1.63
C ASP A 4 -8.75 -10.38 2.21
N ILE A 5 -8.02 -11.42 1.79
CA ILE A 5 -6.72 -11.74 2.37
C ILE A 5 -5.76 -12.09 1.24
N THR A 6 -4.68 -11.33 1.16
CA THR A 6 -3.49 -11.69 0.40
C THR A 6 -2.31 -11.95 1.33
N ARG A 7 -1.63 -13.09 1.11
CA ARG A 7 -0.35 -13.44 1.72
C ARG A 7 0.62 -13.86 0.62
N THR A 8 1.88 -13.47 0.78
CA THR A 8 2.98 -13.91 -0.08
C THR A 8 3.99 -14.68 0.76
N PHE A 9 4.46 -15.83 0.29
CA PHE A 9 5.40 -16.67 1.03
C PHE A 9 6.29 -17.48 0.08
N PRO A 10 7.49 -17.89 0.51
CA PRO A 10 8.40 -18.69 -0.31
C PRO A 10 7.86 -20.12 -0.46
N ALA A 11 7.77 -20.61 -1.70
CA ALA A 11 7.24 -21.95 -1.97
C ALA A 11 8.02 -23.09 -1.28
N ASN A 12 9.31 -22.87 -0.97
CA ASN A 12 10.18 -23.81 -0.27
C ASN A 12 10.26 -23.55 1.26
N GLY A 13 9.44 -22.65 1.79
CA GLY A 13 9.41 -22.32 3.22
C GLY A 13 10.51 -21.37 3.72
N LYS A 14 11.39 -20.86 2.84
CA LYS A 14 12.46 -19.93 3.24
C LYS A 14 12.65 -18.78 2.25
N PHE A 15 12.56 -17.54 2.74
CA PHE A 15 12.76 -16.36 1.92
C PHE A 15 14.24 -16.27 1.50
N SER A 16 14.49 -16.00 0.22
CA SER A 16 15.81 -15.55 -0.22
C SER A 16 16.09 -14.14 0.29
N GLY A 17 17.35 -13.70 0.29
CA GLY A 17 17.71 -12.34 0.69
C GLY A 17 16.90 -11.25 -0.04
N PRO A 18 16.85 -11.26 -1.39
CA PRO A 18 16.04 -10.31 -2.15
C PRO A 18 14.53 -10.39 -1.87
N GLN A 19 13.99 -11.61 -1.71
CA GLN A 19 12.58 -11.77 -1.35
C GLN A 19 12.28 -11.17 0.03
N ARG A 20 13.15 -11.45 1.03
CA ARG A 20 13.02 -10.92 2.38
C ARG A 20 13.08 -9.40 2.41
N ALA A 21 14.01 -8.80 1.68
CA ALA A 21 14.15 -7.34 1.61
C ALA A 21 12.87 -6.66 1.09
N LEU A 22 12.29 -7.16 -0.01
CA LEU A 22 11.04 -6.61 -0.54
C LEU A 22 9.82 -6.96 0.34
N TYR A 23 9.83 -8.13 0.98
CA TYR A 23 8.77 -8.55 1.89
C TYR A 23 8.68 -7.63 3.10
N ASP A 24 9.80 -7.39 3.77
CA ASP A 24 9.89 -6.51 4.93
C ASP A 24 9.50 -5.06 4.56
N LEU A 25 9.84 -4.60 3.34
CA LEU A 25 9.41 -3.29 2.84
C LEU A 25 7.89 -3.21 2.64
N VAL A 26 7.26 -4.23 2.06
CA VAL A 26 5.79 -4.26 1.90
C VAL A 26 5.12 -4.33 3.28
N LEU A 27 5.65 -5.11 4.21
CA LEU A 27 5.13 -5.20 5.58
C LEU A 27 5.23 -3.85 6.31
N ALA A 28 6.38 -3.19 6.24
CA ALA A 28 6.56 -1.85 6.82
C ALA A 28 5.59 -0.82 6.21
N SER A 29 5.30 -0.94 4.92
CA SER A 29 4.31 -0.10 4.25
C SER A 29 2.89 -0.37 4.75
N GLN A 30 2.56 -1.63 5.04
CA GLN A 30 1.29 -2.03 5.64
C GLN A 30 1.16 -1.44 7.05
N ASP A 31 2.19 -1.56 7.87
CA ASP A 31 2.19 -1.01 9.23
C ASP A 31 2.00 0.51 9.24
N ALA A 32 2.61 1.23 8.29
CA ALA A 32 2.39 2.67 8.13
C ALA A 32 0.95 3.00 7.70
N ALA A 33 0.36 2.21 6.80
CA ALA A 33 -1.04 2.37 6.40
C ALA A 33 -2.00 2.12 7.57
N VAL A 34 -1.75 1.08 8.37
CA VAL A 34 -2.53 0.76 9.58
C VAL A 34 -2.48 1.91 10.56
N ALA A 35 -1.30 2.49 10.82
CA ALA A 35 -1.15 3.63 11.71
C ALA A 35 -1.87 4.90 11.22
N ALA A 36 -2.01 5.07 9.91
CA ALA A 36 -2.74 6.18 9.30
C ALA A 36 -4.27 5.97 9.28
N THR A 37 -4.74 4.72 9.33
CA THR A 37 -6.17 4.38 9.37
C THR A 37 -6.76 4.62 10.76
N ARG A 38 -7.52 5.70 10.92
CA ARG A 38 -8.17 6.05 12.19
C ARG A 38 -9.32 7.05 12.00
N PRO A 39 -10.24 7.20 12.96
CA PRO A 39 -11.28 8.23 12.90
C PRO A 39 -10.72 9.62 12.64
N GLY A 40 -11.40 10.39 11.77
CA GLY A 40 -10.99 11.74 11.42
C GLY A 40 -9.87 11.82 10.36
N ALA A 41 -9.14 10.74 10.11
CA ALA A 41 -8.26 10.63 8.95
C ALA A 41 -9.09 10.53 7.66
N ARG A 42 -8.44 10.78 6.52
CA ARG A 42 -9.04 10.66 5.19
C ARG A 42 -8.83 9.24 4.65
N PHE A 43 -9.76 8.78 3.82
CA PHE A 43 -9.67 7.47 3.17
C PHE A 43 -8.38 7.29 2.36
N ASN A 44 -7.82 8.38 1.81
CA ASN A 44 -6.57 8.32 1.05
C ASN A 44 -5.31 8.36 1.93
N ASP A 45 -5.40 8.69 3.23
CA ASP A 45 -4.22 8.81 4.11
C ASP A 45 -3.41 7.50 4.24
N PRO A 46 -4.04 6.29 4.34
CA PRO A 46 -3.30 5.03 4.35
C PRO A 46 -2.51 4.78 3.05
N HIS A 47 -3.02 5.25 1.92
CA HIS A 47 -2.33 5.17 0.64
C HIS A 47 -1.11 6.08 0.59
N GLU A 48 -1.25 7.33 1.04
CA GLU A 48 -0.12 8.25 1.10
C GLU A 48 0.96 7.76 2.08
N ALA A 49 0.56 7.18 3.21
CA ALA A 49 1.49 6.57 4.16
C ALA A 49 2.26 5.40 3.55
N THR A 50 1.57 4.50 2.84
CA THR A 50 2.18 3.40 2.07
C THR A 50 3.19 3.94 1.06
N VAL A 51 2.78 4.90 0.23
CA VAL A 51 3.61 5.44 -0.85
C VAL A 51 4.87 6.11 -0.31
N ARG A 52 4.80 6.78 0.85
CA ARG A 52 6.00 7.37 1.50
C ARG A 52 7.02 6.32 1.94
N VAL A 53 6.56 5.22 2.54
CA VAL A 53 7.46 4.12 2.94
C VAL A 53 8.07 3.45 1.71
N LEU A 54 7.24 3.15 0.70
CA LEU A 54 7.72 2.58 -0.56
C LEU A 54 8.71 3.51 -1.27
N ALA A 55 8.46 4.82 -1.28
CA ALA A 55 9.33 5.79 -1.92
C ALA A 55 10.75 5.75 -1.37
N GLN A 56 10.90 5.77 -0.04
CA GLN A 56 12.21 5.63 0.59
C GLN A 56 12.79 4.22 0.38
N GLY A 57 12.00 3.18 0.60
CA GLY A 57 12.47 1.80 0.49
C GLY A 57 12.94 1.42 -0.91
N LEU A 58 12.29 1.94 -1.97
CA LEU A 58 12.70 1.72 -3.36
C LEU A 58 14.07 2.34 -3.65
N LEU A 59 14.41 3.48 -3.05
CA LEU A 59 15.75 4.07 -3.12
C LEU A 59 16.75 3.22 -2.32
N ASP A 60 16.38 2.82 -1.10
CA ASP A 60 17.26 2.08 -0.20
C ASP A 60 17.69 0.72 -0.77
N VAL A 61 16.77 0.00 -1.43
CA VAL A 61 17.06 -1.29 -2.07
C VAL A 61 17.63 -1.14 -3.49
N GLY A 62 17.75 0.09 -4.01
CA GLY A 62 18.30 0.38 -5.34
C GLY A 62 17.38 0.01 -6.51
N LEU A 63 16.07 -0.14 -6.28
CA LEU A 63 15.07 -0.26 -7.36
C LEU A 63 14.82 1.09 -8.04
N LEU A 64 15.05 2.19 -7.33
CA LEU A 64 15.13 3.55 -7.86
C LEU A 64 16.53 4.12 -7.63
N ASP A 65 16.99 4.88 -8.59
CA ASP A 65 18.31 5.50 -8.59
C ASP A 65 18.20 6.95 -8.08
N ALA A 66 18.76 7.21 -6.90
CA ALA A 66 18.70 8.52 -6.25
C ALA A 66 19.35 9.64 -7.08
N ASP A 67 20.39 9.32 -7.87
CA ASP A 67 21.05 10.30 -8.74
C ASP A 67 20.16 10.72 -9.93
N LYS A 68 19.14 9.91 -10.25
CA LYS A 68 18.19 10.19 -11.35
C LYS A 68 16.86 10.77 -10.85
N VAL A 69 16.34 10.23 -9.76
CA VAL A 69 14.99 10.58 -9.27
C VAL A 69 15.04 11.65 -8.18
N GLY A 70 16.10 11.68 -7.38
CA GLY A 70 16.23 12.53 -6.20
C GLY A 70 15.95 11.76 -4.90
N ASN A 71 15.26 12.41 -3.97
CA ASN A 71 14.93 11.86 -2.66
C ASN A 71 13.52 11.25 -2.61
N ALA A 72 13.11 10.71 -1.47
CA ALA A 72 11.80 10.06 -1.32
C ALA A 72 10.61 10.98 -1.65
N GLN A 73 10.70 12.28 -1.34
CA GLN A 73 9.64 13.24 -1.70
C GLN A 73 9.54 13.38 -3.22
N ASP A 74 10.68 13.46 -3.92
CA ASP A 74 10.73 13.51 -5.37
C ASP A 74 10.12 12.25 -6.01
N VAL A 75 10.37 11.07 -5.42
CA VAL A 75 9.76 9.79 -5.85
C VAL A 75 8.23 9.85 -5.78
N VAL A 76 7.68 10.43 -4.71
CA VAL A 76 6.22 10.59 -4.55
C VAL A 76 5.67 11.60 -5.56
N GLU A 77 6.26 12.79 -5.63
CA GLU A 77 5.79 13.89 -6.48
C GLU A 77 5.82 13.54 -7.97
N GLN A 78 6.85 12.83 -8.41
CA GLN A 78 7.00 12.38 -9.79
C GLN A 78 6.27 11.05 -10.07
N ARG A 79 5.69 10.43 -9.03
CA ARG A 79 5.10 9.08 -9.07
C ARG A 79 6.06 8.01 -9.62
N ALA A 80 7.36 8.15 -9.34
CA ALA A 80 8.40 7.24 -9.82
C ALA A 80 8.26 5.81 -9.26
N TYR A 81 7.50 5.64 -8.17
CA TYR A 81 7.14 4.33 -7.60
C TYR A 81 6.15 3.52 -8.45
N PHE A 82 5.40 4.16 -9.36
CA PHE A 82 4.27 3.55 -10.06
C PHE A 82 4.59 2.29 -10.87
N PRO A 83 5.77 2.13 -11.51
CA PRO A 83 6.14 0.89 -12.19
C PRO A 83 6.18 -0.34 -11.26
N PHE A 84 6.38 -0.14 -9.96
CA PHE A 84 6.48 -1.19 -8.94
C PHE A 84 5.22 -1.30 -8.08
N TYR A 85 4.45 -0.22 -7.93
CA TYR A 85 3.20 -0.18 -7.18
C TYR A 85 2.14 0.67 -7.90
N MET A 86 1.26 0.00 -8.65
CA MET A 86 0.34 0.63 -9.61
C MET A 86 -1.11 0.72 -9.14
N HIS A 87 -1.45 0.13 -7.99
CA HIS A 87 -2.82 0.09 -7.46
C HIS A 87 -2.96 0.92 -6.18
N ARG A 88 -4.19 1.00 -5.64
CA ARG A 88 -4.47 1.68 -4.38
C ARG A 88 -4.22 0.75 -3.19
N THR A 89 -4.14 1.33 -2.00
CA THR A 89 -3.86 0.60 -0.75
C THR A 89 -5.11 0.05 -0.11
N SER A 90 -6.28 0.56 -0.48
CA SER A 90 -7.54 0.26 0.20
C SER A 90 -8.72 0.38 -0.74
N HIS A 91 -9.73 -0.43 -0.49
CA HIS A 91 -11.11 -0.25 -0.93
C HIS A 91 -12.07 -0.54 0.25
N TRP A 92 -13.32 -0.12 0.16
CA TRP A 92 -14.34 -0.54 1.15
C TRP A 92 -14.58 -2.04 1.06
N LEU A 93 -14.93 -2.63 2.20
CA LEU A 93 -15.23 -4.06 2.31
C LEU A 93 -16.51 -4.26 3.12
N GLY A 94 -17.40 -5.15 2.66
CA GLY A 94 -18.66 -5.39 3.34
C GLY A 94 -19.44 -6.53 2.72
N MET A 95 -20.62 -6.27 2.15
CA MET A 95 -21.40 -7.33 1.51
C MET A 95 -20.76 -7.78 0.20
N ASP A 96 -20.19 -6.84 -0.54
CA ASP A 96 -19.34 -7.06 -1.70
C ASP A 96 -17.86 -6.89 -1.32
N VAL A 97 -16.94 -7.51 -2.09
CA VAL A 97 -15.49 -7.40 -1.84
C VAL A 97 -15.00 -5.97 -2.04
N HIS A 98 -15.38 -5.35 -3.16
CA HIS A 98 -15.27 -3.91 -3.37
C HIS A 98 -16.63 -3.29 -3.03
N ASP A 99 -16.82 -2.96 -1.76
CA ASP A 99 -18.14 -2.62 -1.23
C ASP A 99 -18.61 -1.22 -1.63
N CYS A 100 -19.90 -0.99 -1.46
CA CYS A 100 -20.52 0.29 -1.75
C CYS A 100 -20.05 1.41 -0.80
N GLY A 101 -20.23 2.67 -1.22
CA GLY A 101 -19.93 3.84 -0.41
C GLY A 101 -19.12 4.89 -1.18
N SER A 102 -19.46 6.17 -0.98
CA SER A 102 -18.70 7.26 -1.60
C SER A 102 -17.29 7.35 -1.00
N TYR A 103 -16.27 7.31 -1.84
CA TYR A 103 -14.89 7.63 -1.47
C TYR A 103 -14.63 9.14 -1.36
N VAL A 104 -15.61 9.99 -1.71
CA VAL A 104 -15.55 11.44 -1.59
C VAL A 104 -16.35 11.90 -0.37
N GLU A 105 -15.85 12.92 0.34
CA GLU A 105 -16.53 13.48 1.51
C GLU A 105 -17.78 14.31 1.10
N PRO A 106 -18.99 13.89 1.49
CA PRO A 106 -20.23 14.58 1.14
C PRO A 106 -20.31 16.03 1.63
N SER A 107 -19.72 16.36 2.79
CA SER A 107 -19.73 17.73 3.30
C SER A 107 -18.81 18.69 2.54
N GLU A 108 -17.98 18.18 1.63
CA GLU A 108 -16.96 18.95 0.93
C GLU A 108 -17.03 18.77 -0.60
N LEU A 109 -18.18 18.36 -1.15
CA LEU A 109 -18.36 18.11 -2.59
C LEU A 109 -18.06 19.33 -3.49
N GLY A 110 -18.22 20.54 -2.95
CA GLY A 110 -17.90 21.78 -3.65
C GLY A 110 -16.40 22.13 -3.67
N GLN A 111 -15.59 21.43 -2.88
CA GLN A 111 -14.14 21.64 -2.86
C GLN A 111 -13.49 20.80 -3.95
N ILE A 112 -12.75 21.48 -4.83
CA ILE A 112 -11.99 20.86 -5.90
C ILE A 112 -10.59 21.44 -5.86
N SER A 113 -9.60 20.55 -5.88
CA SER A 113 -8.21 20.92 -6.17
C SER A 113 -7.81 20.38 -7.54
N GLU A 114 -6.87 21.05 -8.19
CA GLU A 114 -6.30 20.59 -9.45
C GLU A 114 -4.84 20.23 -9.24
N ARG A 115 -4.44 19.09 -9.79
CA ARG A 115 -3.03 18.72 -9.89
C ARG A 115 -2.72 18.26 -11.30
N ARG A 116 -1.49 18.46 -11.74
CA ARG A 116 -1.01 17.88 -12.99
C ARG A 116 -0.44 16.50 -12.70
N ASP A 117 -0.93 15.48 -13.37
CA ASP A 117 -0.38 14.14 -13.23
C ASP A 117 1.00 14.05 -13.87
N PRO A 118 2.05 13.63 -13.15
CA PRO A 118 3.40 13.56 -13.71
C PRO A 118 3.56 12.45 -14.76
N LEU A 119 2.68 11.44 -14.77
CA LEU A 119 2.77 10.32 -15.71
C LEU A 119 2.02 10.61 -17.02
N SER A 120 0.78 11.07 -16.96
CA SER A 120 -0.03 11.37 -18.15
C SER A 120 0.12 12.82 -18.64
N GLY A 121 0.57 13.73 -17.78
CA GLY A 121 0.64 15.17 -18.05
C GLY A 121 -0.71 15.89 -18.00
N GLU A 122 -1.80 15.16 -17.72
CA GLU A 122 -3.18 15.68 -17.67
C GLU A 122 -3.45 16.42 -16.35
N THR A 123 -4.36 17.41 -16.40
CA THR A 123 -4.87 18.05 -15.19
C THR A 123 -5.98 17.20 -14.59
N ILE A 124 -5.74 16.67 -13.38
CA ILE A 124 -6.72 15.91 -12.61
C ILE A 124 -7.40 16.83 -11.60
N LYS A 125 -8.74 16.74 -11.55
CA LYS A 125 -9.58 17.39 -10.53
C LYS A 125 -9.79 16.41 -9.37
N ASP A 126 -9.24 16.74 -8.21
CA ASP A 126 -9.46 15.99 -6.98
C ASP A 126 -10.60 16.56 -6.18
N ARG A 127 -11.30 15.66 -5.50
CA ARG A 127 -12.21 16.01 -4.41
C ARG A 127 -11.68 15.42 -3.12
N PRO A 128 -11.91 16.07 -1.96
CA PRO A 128 -11.50 15.52 -0.68
C PRO A 128 -12.05 14.12 -0.47
N SER A 129 -11.16 13.18 -0.14
CA SER A 129 -11.59 11.81 0.13
C SER A 129 -12.37 11.73 1.44
N ARG A 130 -13.16 10.66 1.57
CA ARG A 130 -14.08 10.41 2.69
C ARG A 130 -13.33 10.49 4.03
N ILE A 131 -13.94 11.15 5.02
CA ILE A 131 -13.43 11.12 6.40
C ILE A 131 -13.82 9.78 7.04
N LEU A 132 -12.83 9.07 7.55
CA LEU A 132 -13.01 7.79 8.23
C LEU A 132 -13.74 7.99 9.56
N LYS A 133 -14.68 7.08 9.84
CA LYS A 133 -15.47 7.05 11.07
C LYS A 133 -15.49 5.63 11.65
N PRO A 134 -15.64 5.48 12.97
CA PRO A 134 -15.80 4.15 13.58
C PRO A 134 -16.90 3.34 12.89
N GLY A 135 -16.63 2.05 12.66
CA GLY A 135 -17.52 1.10 11.99
C GLY A 135 -17.35 1.02 10.47
N MET A 136 -16.57 1.91 9.85
CA MET A 136 -16.16 1.73 8.44
C MET A 136 -15.16 0.57 8.33
N VAL A 137 -15.28 -0.22 7.26
CA VAL A 137 -14.45 -1.39 7.00
C VAL A 137 -13.80 -1.25 5.62
N LEU A 138 -12.49 -1.48 5.56
CA LEU A 138 -11.67 -1.33 4.35
C LEU A 138 -10.54 -2.36 4.33
N THR A 139 -9.94 -2.60 3.17
CA THR A 139 -8.69 -3.38 3.05
C THR A 139 -7.46 -2.50 3.28
N ILE A 140 -6.34 -3.13 3.67
CA ILE A 140 -5.01 -2.52 3.68
C ILE A 140 -4.04 -3.48 2.96
N GLU A 141 -3.76 -3.18 1.70
CA GLU A 141 -3.16 -4.10 0.72
C GLU A 141 -1.97 -3.50 -0.07
N PRO A 142 -0.92 -2.96 0.58
CA PRO A 142 0.28 -2.55 -0.15
C PRO A 142 0.94 -3.71 -0.88
N GLY A 143 1.62 -3.40 -1.98
CA GLY A 143 2.38 -4.40 -2.73
C GLY A 143 3.55 -3.82 -3.52
N LEU A 144 4.43 -4.71 -3.97
CA LEU A 144 5.55 -4.43 -4.86
C LEU A 144 5.64 -5.52 -5.92
N TYR A 145 5.74 -5.13 -7.19
CA TYR A 145 5.79 -6.03 -8.33
C TYR A 145 6.95 -5.62 -9.24
N VAL A 146 8.02 -6.41 -9.23
CA VAL A 146 9.26 -6.09 -9.94
C VAL A 146 9.34 -6.90 -11.22
N ARG A 147 9.16 -6.22 -12.35
CA ARG A 147 9.38 -6.80 -13.69
C ARG A 147 10.84 -6.59 -14.12
N PRO A 148 11.46 -7.56 -14.81
CA PRO A 148 12.74 -7.35 -15.47
C PRO A 148 12.69 -6.14 -16.42
N ALA A 149 13.64 -5.22 -16.26
CA ALA A 149 13.81 -4.06 -17.13
C ALA A 149 15.24 -3.51 -17.03
N ALA A 150 15.64 -2.67 -17.99
CA ALA A 150 16.91 -1.97 -17.91
C ALA A 150 16.97 -1.09 -16.66
N GLY A 151 18.05 -1.21 -15.89
CA GLY A 151 18.24 -0.45 -14.64
C GLY A 151 17.57 -1.05 -13.40
N VAL A 152 16.78 -2.13 -13.53
CA VAL A 152 16.24 -2.87 -12.38
C VAL A 152 17.23 -3.97 -11.98
N PRO A 153 17.71 -4.03 -10.71
CA PRO A 153 18.66 -5.05 -10.28
C PRO A 153 18.12 -6.47 -10.46
N GLU A 154 18.91 -7.32 -11.11
CA GLU A 154 18.57 -8.73 -11.40
C GLU A 154 18.10 -9.53 -10.17
N PRO A 155 18.69 -9.37 -8.97
CA PRO A 155 18.23 -10.13 -7.79
C PRO A 155 16.75 -9.92 -7.42
N PHE A 156 16.13 -8.81 -7.85
CA PHE A 156 14.72 -8.51 -7.57
C PHE A 156 13.76 -8.92 -8.69
N HIS A 157 14.26 -9.41 -9.84
CA HIS A 157 13.43 -9.72 -10.99
C HIS A 157 12.35 -10.77 -10.67
N ASN A 158 11.14 -10.52 -11.17
CA ASN A 158 9.97 -11.40 -11.04
C ASN A 158 9.49 -11.61 -9.60
N ILE A 159 9.88 -10.75 -8.66
CA ILE A 159 9.34 -10.77 -7.31
C ILE A 159 8.06 -9.93 -7.28
N GLY A 160 6.95 -10.55 -6.90
CA GLY A 160 5.67 -9.91 -6.65
C GLY A 160 5.22 -10.23 -5.22
N ILE A 161 4.98 -9.19 -4.41
CA ILE A 161 4.59 -9.32 -3.01
C ILE A 161 3.41 -8.39 -2.75
N ARG A 162 2.34 -8.92 -2.17
CA ARG A 162 1.27 -8.17 -1.54
C ARG A 162 0.96 -8.78 -0.17
N ILE A 163 0.70 -7.92 0.81
CA ILE A 163 0.26 -8.30 2.16
C ILE A 163 -1.00 -7.50 2.44
N GLU A 164 -2.11 -8.19 2.67
CA GLU A 164 -3.43 -7.57 2.74
C GLU A 164 -4.22 -8.02 3.95
N ASP A 165 -4.81 -7.06 4.66
CA ASP A 165 -5.68 -7.34 5.80
C ASP A 165 -6.96 -6.53 5.74
N ASP A 166 -8.02 -7.14 6.28
CA ASP A 166 -9.30 -6.48 6.53
C ASP A 166 -9.18 -5.62 7.79
N ALA A 167 -9.52 -4.35 7.67
CA ALA A 167 -9.40 -3.33 8.69
C ALA A 167 -10.76 -2.75 9.08
N ILE A 168 -11.02 -2.67 10.38
CA ILE A 168 -12.16 -1.96 10.96
C ILE A 168 -11.64 -0.66 11.58
N VAL A 169 -12.21 0.47 11.19
CA VAL A 169 -11.98 1.74 11.89
C VAL A 169 -12.71 1.67 13.24
N THR A 170 -11.97 1.81 14.33
CA THR A 170 -12.51 1.82 15.71
C THR A 170 -12.40 3.22 16.31
N GLU A 171 -12.97 3.47 17.49
CA GLU A 171 -12.82 4.76 18.17
C GLU A 171 -11.35 5.13 18.45
N GLY A 172 -10.50 4.13 18.68
CA GLY A 172 -9.08 4.30 19.02
C GLY A 172 -8.11 4.21 17.84
N GLY A 173 -8.55 3.80 16.65
CA GLY A 173 -7.68 3.61 15.50
C GLY A 173 -8.20 2.61 14.48
N CYS A 174 -7.40 1.59 14.21
CA CYS A 174 -7.65 0.52 13.25
C CYS A 174 -7.48 -0.84 13.93
N GLU A 175 -8.46 -1.72 13.79
CA GLU A 175 -8.39 -3.13 14.19
C GLU A 175 -8.27 -3.99 12.93
N LEU A 176 -7.28 -4.89 12.90
CA LEU A 176 -7.11 -5.85 11.81
C LEU A 176 -7.71 -7.19 12.20
N ILE A 177 -8.71 -7.65 11.45
CA ILE A 177 -9.49 -8.86 11.80
C ILE A 177 -8.99 -10.13 11.09
N THR A 178 -7.96 -10.02 10.26
CA THR A 178 -7.36 -11.11 9.47
C THR A 178 -5.96 -11.50 9.92
N ARG A 179 -5.52 -11.03 11.10
CA ARG A 179 -4.21 -11.35 11.70
C ARG A 179 -4.14 -12.74 12.37
N GLY A 180 -5.15 -13.58 12.18
CA GLY A 180 -5.09 -15.00 12.55
C GLY A 180 -4.09 -15.80 11.70
N VAL A 181 -3.73 -15.29 10.52
CA VAL A 181 -2.64 -15.81 9.67
C VAL A 181 -1.42 -14.88 9.75
N PRO A 182 -0.21 -15.40 10.05
CA PRO A 182 0.97 -14.57 10.30
C PRO A 182 1.39 -13.78 9.05
N VAL A 183 2.06 -12.66 9.30
CA VAL A 183 2.66 -11.80 8.27
C VAL A 183 4.11 -11.47 8.53
N LYS A 184 4.67 -11.81 9.69
CA LYS A 184 6.11 -11.64 9.89
C LYS A 184 6.81 -12.77 9.15
N ALA A 185 7.83 -12.45 8.38
CA ALA A 185 8.58 -13.44 7.61
C ALA A 185 9.08 -14.59 8.50
N ASP A 186 9.61 -14.29 9.69
CA ASP A 186 10.10 -15.32 10.62
C ASP A 186 8.98 -16.22 11.17
N GLU A 187 7.78 -15.66 11.41
CA GLU A 187 6.61 -16.45 11.83
C GLU A 187 6.09 -17.35 10.69
N ILE A 188 6.17 -16.88 9.44
CA ILE A 188 5.82 -17.66 8.25
C ILE A 188 6.81 -18.81 8.05
N GLU A 189 8.12 -18.54 8.11
CA GLU A 189 9.15 -19.58 7.99
C GLU A 189 9.00 -20.63 9.10
N ALA A 190 8.73 -20.21 10.34
CA ALA A 190 8.49 -21.12 11.46
C ALA A 190 7.22 -21.98 11.27
N LEU A 191 6.16 -21.43 10.66
CA LEU A 191 4.93 -22.16 10.38
C LEU A 191 5.11 -23.21 9.27
N MET A 192 6.01 -22.97 8.31
CA MET A 192 6.25 -23.84 7.16
C MET A 192 7.31 -24.92 7.39
N ALA A 193 8.08 -24.83 8.49
CA ALA A 193 9.19 -25.70 8.83
C ALA A 193 8.79 -27.14 9.21
#